data_AF-A0A954HFN6-F1
#
_entry.id   AF-A0A954HFN6-F1
#
_cell.length_a   1.000
_cell.length_b   1.000
_cell.length_c   1.000
_cell.angle_alpha   90.00
_cell.angle_beta   90.00
_cell.angle_gamma   90.00
#
_symmetry.space_group_name_H-M   'P 1'
#
loop_
_entity.id
_entity.type
_entity.pdbx_description
1 polymer ?
#
loop_
_entity_poly.entity_id
_entity_poly.type
_entity_poly.pdbx_seq_one_letter_code
_entity_poly.pdbx_strand_id
1 'polypeptide(L)'
;MTNGNWACFNCRITVRRPTWRQVAYFRPWVIGSKGDGQVKCPECKEACNFLGPKIAVPPKRDKAGWEKLRSLVMEAKLYWHDRIRRQKAERKHQIERQIQELIHRPENEGRKRFIESLRKELEELTQ
;
A
#
# COMPACT_ATOMS: atom_id res chain seq x y z
N MET A 1 -20.67 -6.80 0.16
CA MET A 1 -19.79 -5.85 -0.57
C MET A 1 -20.26 -4.42 -0.31
N THR A 2 -19.41 -3.41 -0.47
CA THR A 2 -19.81 -1.99 -0.35
C THR A 2 -19.23 -1.17 -1.51
N ASN A 3 -19.53 0.12 -1.61
CA ASN A 3 -18.97 0.99 -2.63
C ASN A 3 -17.86 1.88 -2.08
N GLY A 4 -16.68 1.78 -2.66
CA GLY A 4 -15.53 2.64 -2.40
C GLY A 4 -15.60 3.95 -3.18
N ASN A 5 -15.04 5.00 -2.60
CA ASN A 5 -14.88 6.29 -3.26
C ASN A 5 -13.55 6.34 -4.02
N TRP A 6 -13.62 6.77 -5.27
CA TRP A 6 -12.47 6.98 -6.16
C TRP A 6 -12.45 8.43 -6.61
N ALA A 7 -11.43 9.18 -6.24
CA ALA A 7 -11.37 10.61 -6.44
C ALA A 7 -10.39 11.01 -7.56
N CYS A 8 -10.88 11.80 -8.50
CA CYS A 8 -10.04 12.60 -9.38
C CYS A 8 -9.86 13.97 -8.74
N PHE A 9 -8.67 14.24 -8.21
CA PHE A 9 -8.39 15.52 -7.55
C PHE A 9 -8.25 16.70 -8.53
N ASN A 10 -8.03 16.45 -9.82
CA ASN A 10 -7.94 17.51 -10.83
C ASN A 10 -9.34 18.01 -11.21
N CYS A 11 -10.24 17.09 -11.54
CA CYS A 11 -11.63 17.41 -11.89
C CYS A 11 -12.55 17.58 -10.66
N ARG A 12 -12.09 17.23 -9.45
CA ARG A 12 -12.87 17.24 -8.21
C ARG A 12 -14.16 16.42 -8.32
N ILE A 13 -14.04 15.24 -8.94
CA ILE A 13 -15.12 14.26 -9.10
C ILE A 13 -14.79 13.02 -8.28
N THR A 14 -15.83 12.41 -7.73
CA THR A 14 -15.76 11.07 -7.16
C THR A 14 -16.59 10.09 -7.97
N VAL A 15 -16.00 8.93 -8.23
CA VAL A 15 -16.63 7.78 -8.84
C VAL A 15 -16.79 6.70 -7.76
N ARG A 16 -17.96 6.06 -7.71
CA ARG A 16 -18.20 4.95 -6.78
C ARG A 16 -18.08 3.61 -7.50
N ARG A 17 -17.36 2.66 -6.90
CA ARG A 17 -17.19 1.29 -7.42
C ARG A 17 -17.26 0.25 -6.31
N PRO A 18 -17.70 -0.98 -6.60
CA PRO A 18 -17.68 -2.07 -5.63
C PRO A 18 -16.30 -2.27 -5.02
N THR A 19 -16.27 -2.48 -3.71
CA THR A 19 -15.07 -2.77 -2.92
C THR A 19 -15.44 -3.56 -1.66
N TRP A 20 -14.42 -3.98 -0.93
CA TRP A 20 -14.57 -4.69 0.33
C TRP A 20 -14.70 -3.70 1.49
N ARG A 21 -15.66 -3.91 2.39
CA ARG A 21 -15.99 -2.95 3.46
C ARG A 21 -14.80 -2.61 4.36
N GLN A 22 -13.96 -3.60 4.61
CA GLN A 22 -12.81 -3.51 5.50
C GLN A 22 -11.48 -3.37 4.75
N VAL A 23 -11.50 -3.09 3.43
CA VAL A 23 -10.25 -2.95 2.66
C VAL A 23 -9.35 -1.86 3.22
N ALA A 24 -9.92 -0.75 3.68
CA ALA A 24 -9.18 0.34 4.30
C ALA A 24 -8.64 -0.01 5.70
N TYR A 25 -9.14 -1.08 6.33
CA TYR A 25 -8.67 -1.59 7.62
C TYR A 25 -7.55 -2.62 7.45
N PHE A 26 -7.76 -3.61 6.58
CA PHE A 26 -6.77 -4.67 6.33
C PHE A 26 -5.63 -4.21 5.42
N ARG A 27 -5.90 -3.28 4.50
CA ARG A 27 -4.95 -2.78 3.51
C ARG A 27 -4.95 -1.25 3.46
N PRO A 28 -4.62 -0.56 4.56
CA PRO A 28 -4.69 0.90 4.63
C PRO A 28 -3.79 1.59 3.60
N TRP A 29 -2.68 0.95 3.19
CA TRP A 29 -1.76 1.46 2.16
C TRP A 29 -2.36 1.58 0.75
N VAL A 30 -3.55 1.02 0.51
CA VAL A 30 -4.24 1.20 -0.78
C VAL A 30 -4.94 2.57 -0.87
N ILE A 31 -5.11 3.29 0.25
CA ILE A 31 -5.63 4.66 0.21
C ILE A 31 -4.60 5.54 -0.51
N GLY A 32 -5.06 6.31 -1.49
CA GLY A 32 -4.20 7.12 -2.36
C GLY A 32 -3.50 6.33 -3.47
N SER A 33 -3.78 5.03 -3.61
CA SER A 33 -3.36 4.29 -4.80
C SER A 33 -4.19 4.73 -5.99
N LYS A 34 -3.54 4.88 -7.15
CA LYS A 34 -4.25 4.94 -8.44
C LYS A 34 -4.69 3.51 -8.70
N GLY A 35 -5.98 3.26 -8.83
CA GLY A 35 -6.51 1.89 -8.88
C GLY A 35 -6.16 1.24 -10.20
N ASP A 36 -4.94 0.71 -10.33
CA ASP A 36 -4.35 0.01 -11.48
C ASP A 36 -4.76 0.56 -12.87
N GLY A 37 -5.13 1.85 -12.96
CA GLY A 37 -5.76 2.44 -14.15
C GLY A 37 -7.20 2.00 -14.46
N GLN A 38 -7.82 1.12 -13.66
CA GLN A 38 -9.19 0.60 -13.86
C GLN A 38 -10.27 1.65 -13.64
N VAL A 39 -10.13 2.52 -12.64
CA VAL A 39 -11.12 3.57 -12.36
C VAL A 39 -10.64 4.90 -12.90
N LYS A 40 -11.20 5.30 -14.05
CA LYS A 40 -10.89 6.55 -14.73
C LYS A 40 -11.90 7.64 -14.40
N CYS A 41 -11.43 8.89 -14.41
CA CYS A 41 -12.28 10.06 -14.29
C CYS A 41 -13.21 10.17 -15.52
N PRO A 42 -14.51 10.44 -15.35
CA PRO A 42 -15.40 10.61 -16.49
C PRO A 42 -15.08 11.86 -17.32
N GLU A 43 -14.56 12.92 -16.71
CA GLU A 43 -14.17 14.19 -17.36
C GLU A 43 -12.80 14.09 -18.05
N CYS A 44 -11.71 13.93 -17.29
CA CYS A 44 -10.35 13.96 -17.86
C CYS A 44 -9.74 12.61 -18.23
N LYS A 45 -10.44 11.49 -18.00
CA LYS A 45 -9.97 10.10 -18.24
C LYS A 45 -8.72 9.65 -17.45
N GLU A 46 -8.12 10.53 -16.65
CA GLU A 46 -7.03 10.18 -15.73
C GLU A 46 -7.46 9.16 -14.68
N ALA A 47 -6.48 8.40 -14.18
CA ALA A 47 -6.72 7.44 -13.11
C ALA A 47 -7.11 8.13 -11.79
N CYS A 48 -8.20 7.65 -11.19
CA CYS A 48 -8.67 8.12 -9.89
C CYS A 48 -7.87 7.49 -8.74
N ASN A 49 -7.77 8.22 -7.63
CA ASN A 49 -7.15 7.74 -6.40
C ASN A 49 -8.20 7.10 -5.50
N PHE A 50 -7.89 5.96 -4.91
CA PHE A 50 -8.77 5.29 -3.97
C PHE A 50 -8.82 6.03 -2.63
N LEU A 51 -10.02 6.28 -2.11
CA LEU A 51 -10.23 6.88 -0.78
C LEU A 51 -10.78 5.86 0.23
N GLY A 52 -11.22 4.69 -0.22
CA GLY A 52 -11.95 3.78 0.65
C GLY A 52 -13.46 4.08 0.73
N PRO A 53 -14.22 3.25 1.46
CA PRO A 53 -15.67 3.35 1.50
C PRO A 53 -16.23 4.41 2.45
N LYS A 54 -15.43 4.84 3.44
CA LYS A 54 -15.89 5.70 4.56
C LYS A 54 -15.38 7.14 4.52
N ILE A 55 -14.35 7.44 3.72
CA ILE A 55 -13.79 8.81 3.66
C ILE A 55 -14.84 9.73 3.02
N ALA A 56 -15.19 10.79 3.74
CA ALA A 56 -16.11 11.83 3.29
C ALA A 56 -15.47 12.63 2.15
N VAL A 57 -16.23 12.87 1.09
CA VAL A 57 -15.78 13.61 -0.08
C VAL A 57 -16.39 15.02 -0.04
N PRO A 58 -15.58 16.08 -0.11
CA PRO A 58 -16.06 17.45 -0.19
C PRO A 58 -16.92 17.69 -1.44
N PRO A 59 -17.90 18.61 -1.39
CA PRO A 59 -18.62 19.07 -2.58
C PRO A 59 -17.66 19.61 -3.65
N LYS A 60 -17.97 19.44 -4.95
CA LYS A 60 -17.11 19.87 -6.08
C LYS A 60 -16.67 21.35 -5.99
N ARG A 61 -17.57 22.21 -5.49
CA ARG A 61 -17.34 23.66 -5.32
C ARG A 61 -16.31 24.01 -4.24
N ASP A 62 -16.10 23.12 -3.25
CA ASP A 62 -15.23 23.35 -2.11
C ASP A 62 -13.76 23.07 -2.48
N LYS A 63 -13.10 24.04 -3.12
CA LYS A 63 -11.70 23.91 -3.55
C LYS A 63 -10.77 23.63 -2.37
N ALA A 64 -10.98 24.29 -1.23
CA ALA A 64 -10.14 24.14 -0.05
C ALA A 64 -10.29 22.74 0.56
N GLY A 65 -11.52 22.23 0.67
CA GLY A 65 -11.76 20.86 1.13
C GLY A 65 -11.12 19.81 0.23
N TRP A 66 -11.18 19.99 -1.09
CA TRP A 66 -10.53 19.09 -2.05
C TRP A 66 -8.99 19.10 -1.95
N GLU A 67 -8.39 20.27 -1.75
CA GLU A 67 -6.93 20.38 -1.56
C GLU A 67 -6.48 19.77 -0.23
N LYS A 68 -7.26 19.99 0.83
CA LYS A 68 -7.03 19.33 2.13
C LYS A 68 -7.12 17.82 2.01
N LEU A 69 -8.15 17.30 1.33
CA LEU A 69 -8.31 15.87 1.10
C LEU A 69 -7.13 15.30 0.28
N ARG A 70 -6.69 16.01 -0.76
CA ARG A 70 -5.51 15.64 -1.56
C ARG A 70 -4.27 15.52 -0.66
N SER A 71 -4.04 16.53 0.17
CA SER A 71 -2.89 16.56 1.09
C SER A 71 -2.91 15.40 2.08
N LEU A 72 -4.05 15.15 2.75
CA LEU A 72 -4.21 14.05 3.69
C LEU A 72 -3.98 12.68 3.04
N VAL A 73 -4.47 12.49 1.82
CA VAL A 73 -4.31 11.22 1.08
C VAL A 73 -2.85 11.02 0.64
N MET A 74 -2.17 12.09 0.22
CA MET A 74 -0.74 12.02 -0.13
C MET A 74 0.13 11.77 1.10
N GLU A 75 -0.15 12.44 2.22
CA GLU A 75 0.55 12.24 3.49
C GLU A 75 0.40 10.79 3.99
N ALA A 76 -0.84 10.27 4.01
CA ALA A 76 -1.10 8.88 4.38
C ALA A 76 -0.35 7.90 3.47
N LYS A 77 -0.34 8.15 2.15
CA LYS A 77 0.40 7.33 1.18
C LYS A 77 1.90 7.31 1.46
N LEU A 78 2.50 8.49 1.71
CA LEU A 78 3.92 8.61 2.03
C LEU A 78 4.25 7.90 3.34
N TYR A 79 3.43 8.08 4.38
CA TYR A 79 3.57 7.39 5.67
C TYR A 79 3.59 5.86 5.49
N TRP A 80 2.61 5.31 4.77
CA TRP A 80 2.54 3.86 4.55
C TRP A 80 3.70 3.34 3.70
N HIS A 81 4.09 4.08 2.66
CA HIS A 81 5.22 3.71 1.82
C HIS A 81 6.53 3.66 2.61
N ASP A 82 6.78 4.67 3.45
CA ASP A 82 7.96 4.69 4.32
C ASP A 82 7.92 3.56 5.36
N ARG A 83 6.75 3.32 5.98
CA ARG A 83 6.57 2.22 6.92
C ARG A 83 6.85 0.85 6.28
N ILE A 84 6.31 0.59 5.09
CA ILE A 84 6.55 -0.67 4.35
C ILE A 84 8.03 -0.79 4.00
N ARG A 85 8.68 0.29 3.56
CA ARG A 85 10.12 0.30 3.27
C ARG A 85 10.95 -0.04 4.50
N ARG A 86 10.65 0.56 5.66
CA ARG A 86 11.34 0.27 6.93
C ARG A 86 11.15 -1.18 7.34
N GLN A 87 9.91 -1.70 7.29
CA GLN A 87 9.61 -3.09 7.62
C GLN A 87 10.35 -4.08 6.71
N LYS A 88 10.44 -3.80 5.40
CA LYS A 88 11.25 -4.61 4.47
C LYS A 88 12.73 -4.61 4.85
N ALA A 89 13.30 -3.44 5.15
CA ALA A 89 14.70 -3.31 5.55
C ALA A 89 14.99 -4.03 6.88
N GLU A 90 14.12 -3.87 7.88
CA GLU A 90 14.21 -4.57 9.16
C GLU A 90 14.15 -6.09 8.99
N ARG A 91 13.20 -6.58 8.17
CA ARG A 91 13.07 -8.01 7.88
C ARG A 91 14.30 -8.55 7.16
N LYS A 92 14.83 -7.81 6.19
CA LYS A 92 16.08 -8.16 5.50
C LYS A 92 17.24 -8.30 6.50
N HIS A 93 17.48 -7.29 7.34
CA HIS A 93 18.54 -7.36 8.36
C HIS A 93 18.32 -8.49 9.37
N GLN A 94 17.07 -8.81 9.71
CA GLN A 94 16.77 -9.94 10.58
C GLN A 94 17.16 -11.27 9.92
N ILE A 95 16.79 -11.47 8.65
CA ILE A 95 17.11 -12.69 7.90
C ILE A 95 18.63 -12.83 7.73
N GLU A 96 19.35 -11.76 7.39
CA GLU A 96 20.80 -11.77 7.26
C GLU A 96 21.48 -12.21 8.56
N ARG A 97 21.06 -11.66 9.70
CA ARG A 97 21.57 -12.07 11.02
C ARG A 97 21.25 -13.53 11.33
N GLN A 98 20.03 -13.97 11.05
CA GLN A 98 19.63 -15.37 11.26
C GLN A 98 20.48 -16.34 10.44
N ILE A 99 20.77 -16.01 9.17
CA ILE A 99 21.64 -16.84 8.33
C ILE A 99 23.05 -16.93 8.93
N GLN A 100 23.64 -15.79 9.35
CA GLN A 100 24.98 -15.77 9.97
C GLN A 100 25.03 -16.62 11.25
N GLU A 101 24.06 -16.48 12.14
CA GLU A 101 23.98 -17.28 13.38
C GLU A 101 23.87 -18.79 13.13
N LEU A 102 23.21 -19.19 12.05
CA LEU A 102 22.99 -20.58 11.69
C LEU A 102 24.20 -21.23 11.02
N ILE A 103 25.02 -20.44 10.31
CA ILE A 103 26.26 -20.91 9.65
C ILE A 103 27.31 -21.36 10.69
N HIS A 104 27.37 -20.72 11.86
CA HIS A 104 28.38 -21.02 12.89
C HIS A 104 28.08 -22.26 13.75
N ARG A 105 26.92 -22.91 13.58
CA ARG A 105 26.51 -24.08 14.38
C ARG A 105 26.87 -25.39 13.64
N PRO A 106 27.10 -26.51 14.35
CA PRO A 106 27.45 -27.80 13.73
C PRO A 106 26.35 -28.29 12.78
N GLU A 107 26.73 -28.68 11.57
CA GLU A 107 25.86 -28.88 10.40
C GLU A 107 24.69 -29.86 10.65
N ASN A 108 23.50 -29.52 10.13
CA ASN A 108 22.28 -30.34 10.22
C ASN A 108 21.43 -30.11 8.95
N GLU A 109 20.93 -31.18 8.33
CA GLU A 109 20.08 -31.12 7.13
C GLU A 109 18.84 -30.23 7.29
N GLY A 110 18.20 -30.24 8.46
CA GLY A 110 17.08 -29.35 8.76
C GLY A 110 17.50 -27.87 8.74
N ARG A 111 18.75 -27.57 9.12
CA ARG A 111 19.29 -26.20 9.11
C ARG A 111 19.63 -25.73 7.70
N LYS A 112 20.16 -26.61 6.84
CA LYS A 112 20.42 -26.28 5.42
C LYS A 112 19.16 -25.81 4.72
N ARG A 113 18.08 -26.60 4.83
CA ARG A 113 16.76 -26.26 4.27
C ARG A 113 16.21 -24.95 4.83
N PHE A 114 16.42 -24.70 6.12
CA PHE A 114 15.99 -23.45 6.73
C PHE A 114 16.78 -22.24 6.20
N ILE A 115 18.11 -22.35 6.08
CA ILE A 115 18.95 -21.31 5.46
C ILE A 115 18.55 -21.05 4.02
N GLU A 116 18.25 -22.09 3.23
CA GLU A 116 17.76 -21.95 1.85
C GLU A 116 16.42 -21.20 1.80
N SER A 117 15.48 -21.53 2.69
CA SER A 117 14.21 -20.81 2.77
C SER A 117 14.38 -19.33 3.12
N LEU A 118 15.31 -19.02 4.04
CA LEU A 118 15.67 -17.66 4.42
C LEU A 118 16.33 -16.89 3.26
N ARG A 119 17.21 -17.54 2.48
CA ARG A 119 17.82 -16.93 1.29
C ARG A 119 16.78 -16.60 0.22
N LYS A 120 15.83 -17.51 -0.01
CA LYS A 120 14.72 -17.27 -0.94
C LYS A 120 13.86 -16.08 -0.51
N GLU A 121 13.53 -15.99 0.78
CA GLU A 121 12.79 -14.84 1.32
C GLU A 121 13.57 -13.52 1.15
N LEU A 122 14.91 -13.55 1.29
CA LEU A 122 15.76 -12.38 1.08
C LEU A 122 15.79 -11.92 -0.38
N GLU A 123 15.80 -12.85 -1.34
CA GLU A 123 15.66 -12.53 -2.77
C GLU A 123 14.32 -11.86 -3.07
N GLU A 124 13.22 -12.39 -2.52
CA GLU A 124 11.87 -11.83 -2.67
C GLU A 124 11.73 -10.42 -2.07
N LEU A 125 12.50 -10.10 -1.02
CA LEU A 125 12.51 -8.76 -0.41
C LEU A 125 13.36 -7.75 -1.18
N THR A 126 14.26 -8.22 -2.05
CA THR A 126 15.21 -7.40 -2.82
C THR A 126 14.70 -7.05 -4.22
N GLN A 127 13.72 -7.81 -4.75
CA GLN A 127 12.94 -7.47 -5.95
C GLN A 127 11.87 -6.40 -5.68
#